data_AF-A0A2S7QXE0-F1
#
_entry.id   AF-A0A2S7QXE0-F1
#
_cell.length_a   1.000
_cell.length_b   1.000
_cell.length_c   1.000
_cell.angle_alpha   90.00
_cell.angle_beta   90.00
_cell.angle_gamma   90.00
#
_symmetry.space_group_name_H-M   'P 1'
#
loop_
_entity.id
_entity.type
_entity.pdbx_description
1 polymer ?
#
loop_
_entity_poly.entity_id
_entity_poly.type
_entity_poly.pdbx_seq_one_letter_code
_entity_poly.pdbx_strand_id
1 'polypeptide(L)'
;MITAPFKSLEGKVALVTGSGRGIGRGIALELAARGASVVINYAHSAGPAENVVKEIEQLGSRGVAIKADVSKVPEVQPVEGFVRSFAKDCGKKKITCNGIAPGGIKTDMYEQNAWHYVPGGTPDMPVETIDKGLAAVCSLGRVGVPQDIGRVVSFLAGPESEWINGQILQLNGGGK
;
A
#
# COMPACT_ATOMS: atom_id res chain seq x y z
N MET A 1 -10.26 -21.16 5.58
CA MET A 1 -8.90 -20.59 5.53
C MET A 1 -8.65 -20.18 4.09
N ILE A 2 -8.46 -18.89 3.82
CA ILE A 2 -8.04 -18.43 2.49
C ILE A 2 -6.56 -18.80 2.38
N THR A 3 -6.23 -19.82 1.60
CA THR A 3 -4.85 -20.16 1.27
C THR A 3 -4.26 -18.97 0.50
N ALA A 4 -3.29 -18.26 1.08
CA ALA A 4 -2.61 -17.19 0.38
C ALA A 4 -1.91 -17.78 -0.87
N PRO A 5 -2.18 -17.29 -2.08
CA PRO A 5 -1.73 -17.92 -3.34
C PRO A 5 -0.23 -17.81 -3.61
N PHE A 6 0.56 -17.26 -2.68
CA PHE A 6 2.00 -17.01 -2.82
C PHE A 6 2.77 -17.51 -1.58
N LYS A 7 4.08 -17.73 -1.70
CA LYS A 7 4.94 -18.26 -0.62
C LYS A 7 4.76 -17.51 0.71
N SER A 8 4.97 -18.23 1.81
CA SER A 8 5.01 -17.63 3.15
C SER A 8 6.10 -16.54 3.26
N LEU A 9 5.80 -15.50 4.02
CA LEU A 9 6.72 -14.46 4.49
C LEU A 9 7.14 -14.70 5.95
N GLU A 10 6.95 -15.90 6.48
CA GLU A 10 7.45 -16.30 7.79
C GLU A 10 8.94 -15.97 7.97
N GLY A 11 9.28 -15.47 9.16
CA GLY A 11 10.64 -15.05 9.50
C GLY A 11 11.09 -13.75 8.83
N LYS A 12 10.25 -13.10 8.01
CA LYS A 12 10.53 -11.76 7.47
C LYS A 12 10.03 -10.67 8.42
N VAL A 13 10.68 -9.52 8.32
CA VAL A 13 10.28 -8.29 9.01
C VAL A 13 10.00 -7.22 7.96
N ALA A 14 8.86 -6.55 8.09
CA ALA A 14 8.47 -5.44 7.23
C ALA A 14 8.28 -4.17 8.05
N LEU A 15 8.69 -3.02 7.49
CA LEU A 15 8.39 -1.69 8.01
C LEU A 15 7.46 -1.00 7.02
N VAL A 16 6.30 -0.56 7.48
CA VAL A 16 5.33 0.14 6.62
C VAL A 16 5.07 1.53 7.22
N THR A 17 5.41 2.58 6.48
CA THR A 17 5.17 3.98 6.89
C THR A 17 3.71 4.38 6.65
N GLY A 18 3.19 5.28 7.49
CA GLY A 18 1.80 5.75 7.38
C GLY A 18 0.75 4.64 7.43
N SER A 19 1.02 3.55 8.15
CA SER A 19 0.27 2.29 8.06
C SER A 19 -0.85 2.12 9.09
N GLY A 20 -1.16 3.15 9.88
CA GLY A 20 -2.32 3.14 10.77
C GLY A 20 -3.67 3.19 10.04
N ARG A 21 -3.71 3.55 8.75
CA ARG A 21 -4.95 3.67 7.95
C ARG A 21 -4.72 3.50 6.45
N GLY A 22 -5.81 3.50 5.69
CA GLY A 22 -5.80 3.53 4.22
C GLY A 22 -4.95 2.41 3.59
N ILE A 23 -4.18 2.77 2.56
CA ILE A 23 -3.35 1.81 1.80
C ILE A 23 -2.29 1.15 2.69
N GLY A 24 -1.58 1.94 3.52
CA GLY A 24 -0.51 1.41 4.38
C GLY A 24 -1.03 0.35 5.36
N ARG A 25 -2.25 0.54 5.90
CA ARG A 25 -2.92 -0.49 6.71
C ARG A 25 -3.19 -1.76 5.91
N GLY A 26 -3.75 -1.63 4.70
CA GLY A 26 -4.01 -2.77 3.82
C GLY A 26 -2.73 -3.58 3.53
N ILE A 27 -1.62 -2.90 3.26
CA ILE A 27 -0.31 -3.51 3.07
C ILE A 27 0.13 -4.26 4.33
N ALA A 28 0.08 -3.62 5.50
CA ALA A 28 0.52 -4.22 6.75
C ALA A 28 -0.24 -5.51 7.07
N LEU A 29 -1.56 -5.53 6.89
CA LEU A 29 -2.39 -6.70 7.15
C LEU A 29 -2.12 -7.84 6.16
N GLU A 30 -1.92 -7.54 4.87
CA GLU A 30 -1.61 -8.58 3.86
C GLU A 30 -0.20 -9.17 4.03
N LEU A 31 0.77 -8.38 4.53
CA LEU A 31 2.09 -8.89 4.90
C LEU A 31 2.02 -9.79 6.16
N ALA A 32 1.28 -9.34 7.17
CA ALA A 32 1.07 -10.10 8.41
C ALA A 32 0.29 -11.40 8.17
N ALA A 33 -0.73 -11.39 7.32
CA ALA A 33 -1.48 -12.59 6.93
C ALA A 33 -0.61 -13.64 6.24
N ARG A 34 0.56 -13.23 5.70
CA ARG A 34 1.57 -14.14 5.14
C ARG A 34 2.70 -14.47 6.11
N GLY A 35 2.60 -14.10 7.38
CA GLY A 35 3.56 -14.50 8.43
C GLY A 35 4.71 -13.52 8.67
N ALA A 36 4.73 -12.35 8.02
CA ALA A 36 5.73 -11.33 8.32
C ALA A 36 5.46 -10.68 9.68
N SER A 37 6.51 -10.37 10.44
CA SER A 37 6.41 -9.41 11.53
C SER A 37 6.39 -7.99 10.95
N VAL A 38 5.51 -7.12 11.43
CA VAL A 38 5.29 -5.81 10.81
C VAL A 38 5.44 -4.67 11.82
N VAL A 39 6.25 -3.68 11.45
CA VAL A 39 6.37 -2.40 12.14
C VAL A 39 5.39 -1.40 11.51
N ILE A 40 4.48 -0.89 12.32
CA ILE A 40 3.43 0.06 11.96
C ILE A 40 3.88 1.47 12.33
N ASN A 41 4.33 2.23 11.33
CA ASN A 41 4.69 3.62 11.56
C ASN A 41 3.49 4.58 11.41
N TYR A 42 3.40 5.56 12.32
CA TYR A 42 2.43 6.65 12.29
C TYR A 42 3.07 7.99 12.68
N ALA A 43 2.52 9.10 12.20
CA ALA A 43 2.98 10.46 12.56
C ALA A 43 2.20 11.05 13.73
N HIS A 44 0.86 11.03 13.66
CA HIS A 44 0.00 11.78 14.59
C HIS A 44 -1.01 10.92 15.37
N SER A 45 -1.49 9.82 14.79
CA SER A 45 -2.62 9.05 15.34
C SER A 45 -2.19 7.67 15.82
N ALA A 46 -1.97 7.53 17.14
CA ALA A 46 -1.56 6.26 17.76
C ALA A 46 -2.69 5.22 17.75
N GLY A 47 -3.92 5.61 18.09
CA GLY A 47 -5.07 4.69 18.20
C GLY A 47 -5.31 3.82 16.96
N PRO A 48 -5.40 4.40 15.74
CA PRO A 48 -5.49 3.60 14.52
C PRO A 48 -4.32 2.63 14.33
N ALA A 49 -3.08 3.05 14.63
CA ALA A 49 -1.92 2.18 14.52
C ALA A 49 -1.95 1.01 15.52
N GLU A 50 -2.37 1.26 16.76
CA GLU A 50 -2.55 0.22 17.79
C GLU A 50 -3.66 -0.78 17.41
N ASN A 51 -4.74 -0.31 16.77
CA ASN A 51 -5.77 -1.21 16.26
C ASN A 51 -5.22 -2.13 15.17
N VAL A 52 -4.39 -1.62 14.26
CA VAL A 52 -3.72 -2.44 13.26
C VAL A 52 -2.81 -3.48 13.91
N VAL A 53 -2.09 -3.13 14.98
CA VAL A 53 -1.28 -4.11 15.73
C VAL A 53 -2.14 -5.24 16.29
N LYS A 54 -3.29 -4.93 16.91
CA LYS A 54 -4.21 -5.95 17.42
C LYS A 54 -4.74 -6.87 16.32
N GLU A 55 -5.06 -6.32 15.16
CA GLU A 55 -5.49 -7.11 14.00
C GLU A 55 -4.37 -8.02 13.49
N ILE A 56 -3.11 -7.55 13.47
CA ILE A 56 -1.95 -8.36 13.11
C ILE A 56 -1.74 -9.52 14.08
N GLU A 57 -1.91 -9.28 15.38
CA GLU A 57 -1.83 -10.31 16.41
C GLU A 57 -2.94 -11.36 16.26
N GLN A 58 -4.15 -10.95 15.89
CA GLN A 58 -5.27 -11.86 15.58
C GLN A 58 -4.99 -12.73 14.35
N LEU A 59 -4.15 -12.26 13.42
CA LEU A 59 -3.69 -13.04 12.27
C LEU A 59 -2.54 -14.01 12.61
N GLY A 60 -2.06 -14.02 13.85
CA GLY A 60 -0.96 -14.89 14.32
C GLY A 60 0.44 -14.34 14.04
N SER A 61 0.54 -13.07 13.62
CA SER A 61 1.81 -12.39 13.33
C SER A 61 2.13 -11.35 14.40
N ARG A 62 3.39 -10.89 14.45
CA ARG A 62 3.84 -9.88 15.42
C ARG A 62 3.72 -8.48 14.84
N GLY A 63 3.07 -7.58 15.56
CA GLY A 63 2.99 -6.15 15.24
C GLY A 63 3.71 -5.27 16.27
N VAL A 64 4.22 -4.11 15.86
CA VAL A 64 4.63 -3.04 16.79
C VAL A 64 4.33 -1.66 16.18
N ALA A 65 3.73 -0.76 16.95
CA ALA A 65 3.47 0.61 16.52
C ALA A 65 4.62 1.54 16.91
N ILE A 66 5.11 2.36 15.97
CA ILE A 66 6.20 3.31 16.18
C ILE A 66 5.82 4.70 15.66
N LYS A 67 5.82 5.70 16.54
CA LYS A 67 5.63 7.09 16.15
C LYS A 67 6.89 7.64 15.48
N ALA A 68 6.79 8.04 14.21
CA ALA A 68 7.80 8.85 13.54
C ALA A 68 7.16 9.68 12.43
N ASP A 69 7.45 10.98 12.41
CA ASP A 69 7.03 11.89 11.36
C ASP A 69 8.06 11.84 10.21
N VAL A 70 7.67 11.19 9.11
CA VAL A 70 8.51 10.97 7.93
C VAL A 70 8.48 12.12 6.92
N SER A 71 7.74 13.21 7.21
CA SER A 71 7.64 14.39 6.33
C SER A 71 8.80 15.38 6.48
N LYS A 72 9.66 15.19 7.48
CA LYS A 72 10.76 16.10 7.84
C LYS A 72 12.07 15.78 7.11
N VAL A 73 12.06 15.79 5.78
CA VAL A 73 13.27 15.71 4.95
C VAL A 73 13.21 16.83 3.90
N PRO A 74 14.25 17.67 3.75
CA PRO A 74 14.30 18.67 2.68
C PRO A 74 14.33 17.97 1.31
N GLU A 75 13.45 18.42 0.41
CA GLU A 75 13.35 18.06 -1.01
C GLU A 75 13.05 16.58 -1.32
N VAL A 76 11.77 16.32 -1.59
CA VAL A 76 11.31 15.09 -2.24
C VAL A 76 11.71 15.15 -3.71
N GLN A 77 12.81 14.50 -4.11
CA GLN A 77 12.99 14.20 -5.55
C GLN A 77 11.80 13.35 -6.02
N PRO A 78 11.44 13.36 -7.32
CA PRO A 78 10.41 12.47 -7.84
C PRO A 78 10.69 11.04 -7.38
N VAL A 79 9.73 10.42 -6.68
CA VAL A 79 9.88 9.10 -6.04
C VAL A 79 10.41 8.05 -7.02
N GLU A 80 10.07 8.19 -8.30
CA GLU A 80 10.60 7.32 -9.36
C GLU A 80 12.12 7.38 -9.54
N GLY A 81 12.72 8.56 -9.38
CA GLY A 81 14.16 8.75 -9.43
C GLY A 81 14.85 7.98 -8.30
N PHE A 82 14.30 8.07 -7.08
CA PHE A 82 14.79 7.30 -5.95
C PHE A 82 14.69 5.80 -6.18
N VAL A 83 13.54 5.31 -6.67
CA VAL A 83 13.36 3.88 -6.97
C VAL A 83 14.45 3.37 -7.92
N ARG A 84 14.70 4.09 -9.02
CA ARG A 84 15.72 3.71 -10.01
C ARG A 84 17.14 3.75 -9.44
N SER A 85 17.46 4.73 -8.60
CA SER A 85 18.77 4.84 -7.96
C SER A 85 19.00 3.75 -6.91
N PHE A 86 18.06 3.58 -5.97
CA PHE A 86 18.17 2.57 -4.91
C PHE A 86 18.17 1.13 -5.46
N ALA A 87 17.44 0.85 -6.55
CA ALA A 87 17.49 -0.46 -7.21
C ALA A 87 18.90 -0.83 -7.68
N LYS A 88 19.67 0.15 -8.19
CA LYS A 88 21.07 -0.04 -8.60
C LYS A 88 21.98 -0.18 -7.38
N ASP A 89 21.87 0.74 -6.42
CA ASP A 89 22.76 0.79 -5.26
C ASP A 89 22.61 -0.42 -4.34
N CYS A 90 21.39 -0.94 -4.21
CA CYS A 90 21.07 -2.08 -3.36
C CYS A 90 21.19 -3.43 -4.07
N GLY A 91 21.33 -3.45 -5.41
CA GLY A 91 21.39 -4.69 -6.20
C GLY A 91 22.54 -5.62 -5.80
N LYS A 92 23.72 -5.07 -5.46
CA LYS A 92 24.86 -5.87 -4.94
C LYS A 92 24.55 -6.57 -3.61
N LYS A 93 23.59 -6.05 -2.84
CA LYS A 93 23.09 -6.65 -1.59
C LYS A 93 21.90 -7.58 -1.81
N LYS A 94 21.50 -7.81 -3.07
CA LYS A 94 20.32 -8.62 -3.45
C LYS A 94 19.02 -8.08 -2.82
N ILE A 95 18.89 -6.76 -2.78
CA ILE A 95 17.68 -6.08 -2.31
C ILE A 95 17.06 -5.35 -3.51
N THR A 96 15.82 -5.71 -3.84
CA THR A 96 15.03 -5.06 -4.89
C THR A 96 14.38 -3.78 -4.38
N CYS A 97 14.25 -2.76 -5.24
CA CYS A 97 13.52 -1.54 -4.95
C CYS A 97 12.52 -1.25 -6.08
N ASN A 98 11.24 -1.11 -5.74
CA ASN A 98 10.18 -0.81 -6.70
C ASN A 98 9.25 0.26 -6.13
N GLY A 99 8.59 0.99 -7.00
CA GLY A 99 7.50 1.90 -6.67
C GLY A 99 6.16 1.31 -7.14
N ILE A 100 5.10 1.62 -6.39
CA ILE A 100 3.73 1.35 -6.81
C ILE A 100 3.01 2.68 -7.03
N ALA A 101 2.18 2.75 -8.07
CA ALA A 101 1.37 3.89 -8.42
C ALA A 101 -0.11 3.46 -8.43
N PRO A 102 -0.81 3.56 -7.29
CA PRO A 102 -2.22 3.17 -7.19
C PRO A 102 -3.14 4.12 -7.95
N GLY A 103 -4.23 3.59 -8.50
CA GLY A 103 -5.39 4.37 -8.96
C GLY A 103 -6.33 4.76 -7.80
N GLY A 104 -7.62 4.92 -8.08
CA GLY A 104 -8.63 5.22 -7.06
C GLY A 104 -8.81 4.08 -6.05
N ILE A 105 -8.24 4.23 -4.85
CA ILE A 105 -8.33 3.25 -3.74
C ILE A 105 -9.21 3.78 -2.61
N LYS A 106 -10.26 3.03 -2.26
CA LYS A 106 -11.24 3.37 -1.23
C LYS A 106 -10.58 3.54 0.16
N THR A 107 -10.35 4.78 0.53
CA THR A 107 -9.68 5.23 1.76
C THR A 107 -10.26 6.57 2.19
N ASP A 108 -9.99 7.02 3.42
CA ASP A 108 -10.39 8.37 3.86
C ASP A 108 -9.90 9.48 2.90
N MET A 109 -8.68 9.33 2.36
CA MET A 109 -8.12 10.26 1.39
C MET A 109 -8.91 10.27 0.09
N TYR A 110 -9.34 9.09 -0.36
CA TYR A 110 -10.20 8.96 -1.53
C TYR A 110 -11.55 9.61 -1.29
N GLU A 111 -12.20 9.37 -0.16
CA GLU A 111 -13.51 9.99 0.13
C GLU A 111 -13.46 11.51 0.11
N GLN A 112 -12.34 12.10 0.53
CA GLN A 112 -12.15 13.55 0.57
C GLN A 112 -11.75 14.17 -0.78
N ASN A 113 -11.10 13.41 -1.67
CA ASN A 113 -10.42 13.96 -2.85
C ASN A 113 -10.79 13.29 -4.18
N ALA A 114 -11.52 12.17 -4.18
CA ALA A 114 -11.79 11.40 -5.39
C ALA A 114 -12.63 12.16 -6.42
N TRP A 115 -13.41 13.16 -5.98
CA TRP A 115 -14.18 14.02 -6.86
C TRP A 115 -13.31 14.76 -7.89
N HIS A 116 -12.03 15.05 -7.57
CA HIS A 116 -11.10 15.66 -8.54
C HIS A 116 -10.83 14.80 -9.77
N TYR A 117 -11.09 13.49 -9.68
CA TYR A 117 -10.71 12.51 -10.69
C TYR A 117 -11.89 12.00 -11.52
N VAL A 118 -13.09 12.53 -11.29
CA VAL A 118 -14.27 12.24 -12.11
C VAL A 118 -14.68 13.46 -12.93
N PRO A 119 -15.09 13.29 -14.21
CA PRO A 119 -15.56 14.40 -15.02
C PRO A 119 -16.73 15.13 -14.36
N GLY A 120 -16.60 16.44 -14.16
CA GLY A 120 -17.61 17.27 -13.50
C GLY A 120 -17.73 17.08 -11.99
N GLY A 121 -16.72 16.47 -11.35
CA GLY A 121 -16.71 16.27 -9.90
C GLY A 121 -16.71 17.58 -9.10
N THR A 122 -17.45 17.56 -7.99
CA THR A 122 -17.54 18.67 -7.03
C THR A 122 -17.32 18.12 -5.60
N PRO A 123 -16.88 18.96 -4.63
CA PRO A 123 -16.64 18.52 -3.25
C PRO A 123 -17.86 17.90 -2.55
N ASP A 124 -19.07 18.27 -2.97
CA ASP A 124 -20.36 17.81 -2.45
C ASP A 124 -20.93 16.60 -3.22
N MET A 125 -20.25 16.14 -4.26
CA MET A 125 -20.70 14.99 -5.04
C MET A 125 -20.77 13.73 -4.17
N PRO A 126 -21.91 12.99 -4.18
CA PRO A 126 -22.02 11.76 -3.40
C PRO A 126 -20.95 10.74 -3.78
N VAL A 127 -20.34 10.13 -2.76
CA VAL A 127 -19.26 9.15 -2.92
C VAL A 127 -19.69 7.96 -3.79
N GLU A 128 -20.95 7.56 -3.73
CA GLU A 128 -21.51 6.49 -4.57
C GLU A 128 -21.54 6.87 -6.05
N THR A 129 -21.75 8.16 -6.36
CA THR A 129 -21.69 8.68 -7.73
C THR A 129 -20.26 8.68 -8.24
N ILE A 130 -19.31 9.11 -7.40
CA ILE A 130 -17.88 9.07 -7.70
C ILE A 130 -17.43 7.63 -7.96
N ASP A 131 -17.81 6.69 -7.09
CA ASP A 131 -17.48 5.27 -7.21
C ASP A 131 -18.00 4.68 -8.52
N LYS A 132 -19.26 4.97 -8.90
CA LYS A 132 -19.83 4.51 -10.17
C LYS A 132 -19.07 5.07 -11.36
N GLY A 133 -18.71 6.36 -11.33
CA GLY A 133 -17.93 7.00 -12.38
C GLY A 133 -16.55 6.36 -12.57
N LEU A 134 -15.82 6.15 -11.47
CA LEU A 134 -14.50 5.52 -11.51
C LEU A 134 -14.56 4.03 -11.84
N ALA A 135 -15.57 3.31 -11.35
CA ALA A 135 -15.79 1.91 -11.70
C ALA A 135 -16.09 1.73 -13.19
N ALA A 136 -16.83 2.66 -13.82
CA ALA A 136 -17.18 2.59 -15.23
C ALA A 136 -15.96 2.73 -16.18
N VAL A 137 -14.91 3.43 -15.73
CA VAL A 137 -13.66 3.58 -16.50
C VAL A 137 -12.57 2.60 -16.07
N CYS A 138 -12.85 1.75 -15.08
CA CYS A 138 -11.98 0.66 -14.64
C CYS A 138 -12.34 -0.62 -15.37
N SER A 139 -11.36 -1.27 -16.00
CA SER A 139 -11.58 -2.54 -16.73
C SER A 139 -12.16 -3.66 -15.85
N LEU A 140 -11.92 -3.62 -14.53
CA LEU A 140 -12.48 -4.58 -13.57
C LEU A 140 -13.85 -4.18 -13.00
N GLY A 141 -14.44 -3.07 -13.46
CA GLY A 141 -15.80 -2.65 -13.10
C GLY A 141 -15.99 -2.25 -11.63
N ARG A 142 -14.90 -1.94 -10.92
CA ARG A 142 -14.93 -1.52 -9.51
C ARG A 142 -13.77 -0.60 -9.16
N VAL A 143 -13.94 0.16 -8.07
CA VAL A 143 -12.84 0.87 -7.42
C VAL A 143 -11.93 -0.11 -6.66
N GLY A 144 -10.67 0.27 -6.47
CA GLY A 144 -9.72 -0.52 -5.68
C GLY A 144 -9.99 -0.38 -4.19
N VAL A 145 -9.59 -1.39 -3.41
CA VAL A 145 -9.57 -1.35 -1.94
C VAL A 145 -8.14 -1.55 -1.43
N PRO A 146 -7.81 -1.14 -0.19
CA PRO A 146 -6.45 -1.26 0.35
C PRO A 146 -5.84 -2.67 0.22
N GLN A 147 -6.66 -3.71 0.33
CA GLN A 147 -6.24 -5.10 0.19
C GLN A 147 -5.76 -5.44 -1.22
N ASP A 148 -6.26 -4.79 -2.27
CA ASP A 148 -5.75 -4.98 -3.64
C ASP A 148 -4.28 -4.58 -3.72
N ILE A 149 -3.94 -3.44 -3.12
CA ILE A 149 -2.57 -2.94 -3.05
C ILE A 149 -1.72 -3.83 -2.16
N GLY A 150 -2.24 -4.21 -0.99
CA GLY A 150 -1.54 -5.08 -0.07
C GLY A 150 -1.16 -6.43 -0.70
N ARG A 151 -2.05 -7.05 -1.48
CA ARG A 151 -1.74 -8.28 -2.22
C ARG A 151 -0.56 -8.13 -3.17
N VAL A 152 -0.50 -7.04 -3.95
CA VAL A 152 0.61 -6.80 -4.88
C VAL A 152 1.90 -6.51 -4.14
N VAL A 153 1.87 -5.67 -3.10
CA VAL A 153 3.06 -5.38 -2.29
C VAL A 153 3.58 -6.66 -1.63
N SER A 154 2.67 -7.50 -1.16
CA SER A 154 3.02 -8.79 -0.60
C SER A 154 3.69 -9.67 -1.65
N PHE A 155 3.18 -9.74 -2.89
CA PHE A 155 3.86 -10.45 -3.99
C PHE A 155 5.27 -9.89 -4.24
N LEU A 156 5.43 -8.57 -4.29
CA LEU A 156 6.72 -7.89 -4.48
C LEU A 156 7.73 -8.11 -3.34
N ALA A 157 7.26 -8.54 -2.16
CA ALA A 157 8.11 -8.94 -1.04
C ALA A 157 8.52 -10.43 -1.09
N GLY A 158 7.93 -11.22 -1.98
CA GLY A 158 8.22 -12.64 -2.16
C GLY A 158 9.43 -12.90 -3.06
N PRO A 159 10.07 -14.08 -2.97
CA PRO A 159 11.18 -14.43 -3.86
C PRO A 159 10.75 -14.54 -5.33
N GLU A 160 9.47 -14.77 -5.62
CA GLU A 160 8.94 -14.87 -6.99
C GLU A 160 9.08 -13.55 -7.77
N SER A 161 9.18 -12.41 -7.08
CA SER A 161 9.33 -11.10 -7.71
C SER A 161 10.79 -10.65 -7.81
N GLU A 162 11.78 -11.51 -7.55
CA GLU A 162 13.20 -11.13 -7.51
C GLU A 162 13.67 -10.40 -8.79
N TRP A 163 13.10 -10.75 -9.94
CA TRP A 163 13.43 -10.13 -11.23
C TRP A 163 12.73 -8.79 -11.52
N ILE A 164 11.81 -8.38 -10.65
CA ILE A 164 11.14 -7.08 -10.73
C ILE A 164 11.94 -6.11 -9.84
N ASN A 165 12.80 -5.30 -10.45
CA ASN A 165 13.66 -4.35 -9.73
C ASN A 165 13.79 -3.03 -10.48
N GLY A 166 13.66 -1.91 -9.77
CA GLY A 166 13.73 -0.55 -10.31
C GLY A 166 12.48 -0.10 -11.07
N GLN A 167 11.35 -0.79 -10.87
CA GLN A 167 10.13 -0.59 -11.65
C GLN A 167 9.12 0.31 -10.93
N ILE A 168 8.31 1.03 -11.72
CA ILE A 168 7.09 1.70 -11.25
C ILE A 168 5.89 0.93 -11.78
N LEU A 169 5.13 0.34 -10.87
CA LEU A 169 4.01 -0.55 -11.19
C LEU A 169 2.70 0.20 -11.02
N GLN A 170 1.95 0.39 -12.11
CA GLN A 170 0.61 0.96 -12.08
C GLN A 170 -0.39 -0.06 -11.52
N LEU A 171 -1.06 0.29 -10.42
CA LEU A 171 -2.02 -0.57 -9.72
C LEU A 171 -3.41 0.06 -9.76
N ASN A 172 -4.04 0.00 -10.93
CA ASN A 172 -5.29 0.70 -11.21
C ASN A 172 -6.42 -0.20 -11.75
N GLY A 173 -6.23 -1.52 -11.79
CA GLY A 173 -7.23 -2.45 -12.33
C GLY A 173 -7.55 -2.22 -13.81
N GLY A 174 -6.64 -1.57 -14.56
CA GLY A 174 -6.89 -1.15 -15.94
C GLY A 174 -7.80 0.09 -16.04
N GLY A 175 -7.93 0.86 -14.96
CA GLY A 175 -8.49 2.21 -14.97
C GLY A 175 -7.53 3.25 -15.56
N LYS A 176 -8.03 4.47 -15.79
CA LYS A 176 -7.21 5.64 -16.10
C LYS A 176 -6.66 6.28 -14.83
#